data_AF-A0A514BYX5-F1
#
_entry.id   AF-A0A514BYX5-F1
#
_cell.length_a   1.000
_cell.length_b   1.000
_cell.length_c   1.000
_cell.angle_alpha   90.00
_cell.angle_beta   90.00
_cell.angle_gamma   90.00
#
_symmetry.space_group_name_H-M   'P 1'
#
loop_
_entity.id
_entity.type
_entity.pdbx_description
1 polymer ?
#
loop_
_entity_poly.entity_id
_entity_poly.type
_entity_poly.pdbx_seq_one_letter_code
_entity_poly.pdbx_strand_id
1 'polypeptide(L)'
;MFIAIARPAVEPQGPDAVAVPGSPAVAFVSPRALHARLLENAALRRRRGLERRRANRPEDADYWLHAAPIAVRKACDLRGDVGFPALP
;
A
#
# COMPACT_ATOMS: atom_id res chain seq x y z
N MET A 1 -29.90 18.60 8.07
CA MET A 1 -29.19 17.34 8.36
C MET A 1 -27.70 17.60 8.16
N PHE A 2 -26.94 17.79 9.24
CA PHE A 2 -25.50 18.05 9.17
C PHE A 2 -24.77 16.70 9.15
N ILE A 3 -24.14 16.35 8.02
CA ILE A 3 -23.22 15.21 7.97
C ILE A 3 -21.89 15.69 8.55
N ALA A 4 -21.63 15.34 9.81
CA ALA A 4 -20.33 15.54 10.41
C ALA A 4 -19.36 14.52 9.78
N ILE A 5 -18.49 14.99 8.88
CA ILE A 5 -17.37 14.19 8.37
C ILE A 5 -16.42 14.00 9.55
N ALA A 6 -16.37 12.78 10.11
CA ALA A 6 -15.41 12.43 11.14
C ALA A 6 -14.00 12.59 10.56
N ARG A 7 -13.32 13.68 10.94
CA ARG A 7 -11.91 13.87 10.59
C ARG A 7 -11.12 12.71 11.21
N PRO A 8 -10.23 12.03 10.45
CA PRO A 8 -9.35 11.04 11.04
C PRO A 8 -8.58 11.69 12.19
N ALA A 9 -8.42 10.98 13.31
CA ALA A 9 -7.76 11.48 14.52
C ALA A 9 -6.28 11.87 14.30
N VAL A 10 -5.74 11.56 13.12
CA VAL A 10 -4.38 11.87 12.66
C VAL A 10 -4.48 12.44 11.26
N GLU A 11 -4.05 13.70 11.09
CA GLU A 11 -3.85 14.33 9.78
C GLU A 11 -2.62 13.70 9.12
N PRO A 12 -2.70 13.18 7.88
CA PRO A 12 -1.53 12.61 7.20
C PRO A 12 -0.52 13.73 6.89
N GLN A 13 0.54 13.81 7.69
CA GLN A 13 1.67 14.70 7.45
C GLN A 13 2.56 14.13 6.34
N GLY A 14 2.28 14.57 5.12
CA GLY A 14 3.06 14.24 3.94
C GLY A 14 2.60 12.97 3.22
N PRO A 15 3.21 12.64 2.06
CA PRO A 15 2.89 11.44 1.31
C PRO A 15 3.37 10.24 2.11
N ASP A 16 2.52 9.78 3.03
CA ASP A 16 2.72 8.51 3.70
C ASP A 16 2.80 7.45 2.61
N ALA A 17 4.03 7.01 2.35
CA ALA A 17 4.40 6.35 1.10
C ALA A 17 3.59 5.06 0.87
N VAL A 18 2.97 4.54 1.93
CA VAL A 18 2.28 3.25 1.97
C VAL A 18 1.07 3.26 2.95
N ALA A 19 0.52 4.43 3.32
CA ALA A 19 -0.49 4.59 4.37
C ALA A 19 -1.66 3.59 4.31
N VAL A 20 -1.84 2.80 5.37
CA VAL A 20 -3.11 2.14 5.68
C VAL A 20 -3.67 2.81 6.93
N PRO A 21 -4.97 3.18 6.98
CA PRO A 21 -5.56 3.83 8.15
C PRO A 21 -5.22 3.08 9.45
N GLY A 22 -4.65 3.81 10.43
CA GLY A 22 -4.26 3.26 11.73
C GLY A 22 -2.83 2.70 11.83
N SER A 23 -2.03 2.76 10.77
CA SER A 23 -0.61 2.34 10.84
C SER A 23 0.25 3.38 11.58
N PRO A 24 1.24 2.97 12.39
CA PRO A 24 2.17 3.90 13.03
C PRO A 24 3.03 4.61 11.98
N ALA A 25 3.20 5.93 12.15
CA ALA A 25 4.03 6.74 11.28
C ALA A 25 5.51 6.30 11.38
N VAL A 26 6.18 6.10 10.24
CA VAL A 26 7.61 5.81 10.20
C VAL A 26 8.34 7.05 9.70
N ALA A 27 9.02 7.76 10.60
CA ALA A 27 9.62 9.08 10.34
C ALA A 27 10.68 9.08 9.22
N PHE A 28 11.42 7.98 9.05
CA PHE A 28 12.37 7.77 7.95
C PHE A 28 12.34 6.31 7.49
N VAL A 29 11.70 6.04 6.37
CA VAL A 29 11.71 4.71 5.75
C VAL A 29 12.90 4.64 4.80
N SER A 30 13.86 3.75 5.05
CA SER A 30 14.97 3.52 4.11
C SER A 30 14.42 3.02 2.75
N PRO A 31 15.11 3.25 1.62
CA PRO A 31 14.65 2.77 0.31
C PRO A 31 14.34 1.27 0.27
N ARG A 32 15.15 0.45 0.97
CA ARG A 32 14.92 -0.99 1.11
C ARG A 32 13.66 -1.31 1.94
N ALA A 33 13.44 -0.58 3.04
CA ALA A 33 12.24 -0.74 3.85
C ALA A 33 10.98 -0.32 3.08
N LEU A 34 11.05 0.77 2.30
CA LEU A 34 9.96 1.23 1.46
C LEU A 34 9.62 0.21 0.37
N HIS A 35 10.65 -0.35 -0.27
CA HIS A 35 10.49 -1.42 -1.23
C HIS A 35 9.78 -2.64 -0.62
N ALA A 36 10.21 -3.10 0.56
CA ALA A 36 9.58 -4.21 1.25
C ALA A 36 8.10 -3.92 1.56
N ARG A 37 7.77 -2.70 2.01
CA ARG A 37 6.39 -2.27 2.27
C ARG A 37 5.53 -2.23 1.00
N LEU A 38 6.07 -1.78 -0.12
CA LEU A 38 5.35 -1.81 -1.40
C LEU A 38 5.02 -3.24 -1.84
N LEU A 39 5.95 -4.18 -1.66
CA LEU A 39 5.71 -5.60 -1.93
C LEU A 39 4.69 -6.22 -0.96
N GLU A 40 4.77 -5.88 0.33
CA GLU A 40 3.78 -6.30 1.34
C GLU A 40 2.38 -5.82 0.96
N ASN A 41 2.24 -4.55 0.57
CA ASN A 41 0.98 -4.01 0.09
C ASN A 41 0.46 -4.71 -1.17
N ALA A 42 1.33 -5.03 -2.12
CA ALA A 42 0.95 -5.78 -3.31
C ALA A 42 0.37 -7.16 -2.93
N ALA A 43 1.03 -7.87 -1.99
CA ALA A 43 0.57 -9.16 -1.50
C ALA A 43 -0.78 -9.06 -0.77
N LEU A 44 -0.95 -8.07 0.11
CA LEU A 44 -2.21 -7.82 0.83
C LEU A 44 -3.36 -7.52 -0.13
N ARG A 45 -3.13 -6.68 -1.15
CA ARG A 45 -4.13 -6.38 -2.18
C ARG A 45 -4.52 -7.63 -2.96
N ARG A 46 -3.55 -8.47 -3.34
CA ARG A 46 -3.82 -9.73 -4.04
C ARG A 46 -4.64 -10.70 -3.18
N ARG A 47 -4.27 -10.86 -1.90
CA ARG A 47 -5.02 -11.67 -0.94
C ARG A 47 -6.45 -11.15 -0.79
N ARG A 48 -6.63 -9.84 -0.60
CA ARG A 48 -7.95 -9.21 -0.48
C ARG A 48 -8.79 -9.43 -1.74
N GLY A 49 -8.21 -9.28 -2.92
CA GLY A 49 -8.88 -9.57 -4.18
C GLY A 49 -9.40 -11.01 -4.26
N LEU A 50 -8.59 -11.99 -3.87
CA LEU A 50 -9.01 -13.39 -3.82
C LEU A 50 -10.13 -13.64 -2.79
N GLU A 51 -10.06 -13.02 -1.61
CA GLU A 51 -11.13 -13.05 -0.61
C GLU A 51 -12.44 -12.51 -1.17
N ARG A 52 -12.39 -11.40 -1.93
CA ARG A 52 -13.57 -10.80 -2.58
C ARG A 52 -14.15 -11.67 -3.69
N ARG A 53 -13.30 -12.33 -4.50
CA ARG A 53 -13.78 -13.33 -5.50
C ARG A 53 -14.53 -14.46 -4.83
N ARG A 54 -13.97 -15.02 -3.74
CA ARG A 54 -14.60 -16.09 -2.96
C ARG A 54 -15.92 -15.65 -2.33
N ALA A 55 -16.03 -14.38 -1.97
CA ALA A 55 -17.27 -13.79 -1.43
C ALA A 55 -18.28 -13.38 -2.51
N ASN A 56 -18.10 -13.79 -3.77
CA ASN A 56 -18.95 -13.43 -4.92
C ASN A 56 -19.10 -11.91 -5.12
N ARG A 57 -18.01 -11.15 -4.88
CA ARG A 57 -17.93 -9.70 -5.10
C ARG A 57 -16.90 -9.40 -6.21
N PRO A 58 -17.25 -9.61 -7.49
CA PRO A 58 -16.30 -9.56 -8.59
C PRO A 58 -15.74 -8.15 -8.84
N GLU A 59 -16.56 -7.10 -8.76
CA GLU A 59 -16.13 -5.71 -9.00
C GLU A 59 -15.09 -5.25 -7.96
N ASP A 60 -15.36 -5.49 -6.67
CA ASP A 60 -14.40 -5.27 -5.59
C ASP A 60 -13.11 -6.07 -5.83
N ALA A 61 -13.25 -7.33 -6.23
CA ALA A 61 -12.10 -8.20 -6.45
C ALA A 61 -11.21 -7.68 -7.57
N ASP A 62 -11.80 -7.25 -8.67
CA ASP A 62 -11.06 -6.74 -9.81
C ASP A 62 -10.35 -5.43 -9.45
N TYR A 63 -11.00 -4.53 -8.71
CA TYR A 63 -10.33 -3.36 -8.16
C TYR A 63 -9.06 -3.73 -7.37
N TRP A 64 -9.17 -4.65 -6.41
CA TRP A 64 -8.02 -5.04 -5.57
C TRP A 64 -6.94 -5.76 -6.36
N LEU A 65 -7.32 -6.60 -7.33
CA LEU A 65 -6.38 -7.35 -8.17
C LEU A 65 -5.66 -6.46 -9.18
N HIS A 66 -6.32 -5.45 -9.73
CA HIS A 66 -5.70 -4.44 -10.61
C HIS A 66 -4.80 -3.48 -9.83
N ALA A 67 -5.13 -3.17 -8.58
CA ALA A 67 -4.30 -2.31 -7.74
C ALA A 67 -2.99 -2.98 -7.25
N ALA A 68 -2.90 -4.32 -7.26
CA ALA A 68 -1.72 -5.04 -6.79
C ALA A 68 -0.49 -4.86 -7.71
N PRO A 69 -0.58 -5.05 -9.05
CA PRO A 69 0.52 -4.78 -9.97
C PRO A 69 1.10 -3.36 -9.89
N ILE A 70 0.27 -2.36 -9.59
CA ILE A 70 0.72 -0.97 -9.46
C ILE A 70 1.69 -0.80 -8.28
N ALA A 71 1.44 -1.48 -7.15
CA ALA A 71 2.36 -1.47 -6.02
C ALA A 71 3.68 -2.20 -6.36
N VAL A 72 3.61 -3.30 -7.12
CA VAL A 72 4.81 -4.00 -7.61
C VAL A 72 5.62 -3.11 -8.55
N ARG A 73 4.97 -2.43 -9.51
CA ARG A 73 5.64 -1.49 -10.42
C ARG A 73 6.40 -0.41 -9.63
N LYS A 74 5.74 0.22 -8.66
CA LYS A 74 6.39 1.22 -7.78
C LYS A 74 7.60 0.66 -7.02
N ALA A 75 7.54 -0.59 -6.58
CA ALA A 75 8.69 -1.24 -5.95
C ALA A 75 9.83 -1.44 -6.95
N CYS A 76 9.54 -1.92 -8.15
CA CYS A 76 10.54 -2.07 -9.21
C CYS A 76 11.21 -0.74 -9.59
N ASP A 77 10.42 0.31 -9.76
CA ASP A 77 10.92 1.64 -10.12
C ASP A 77 11.83 2.19 -9.00
N LEU A 78 11.40 2.07 -7.74
CA LEU A 78 12.22 2.45 -6.58
C LEU A 78 13.57 1.71 -6.52
N ARG A 79 13.59 0.43 -6.92
CA ARG A 79 14.83 -0.35 -7.00
C ARG A 79 15.74 0.16 -8.12
N GLY A 80 15.17 0.57 -9.25
CA GLY A 80 15.90 1.12 -10.39
C GLY A 80 16.52 2.48 -10.08
N ASP A 81 15.75 3.38 -9.45
CA ASP A 81 16.16 4.76 -9.19
C ASP A 81 17.22 4.89 -8.10
N VAL A 82 17.08 4.12 -7.01
CA VAL A 82 17.94 4.28 -5.84
C VAL A 82 19.11 3.30 -5.84
N GLY A 83 18.92 2.13 -6.47
CA GLY A 83 19.77 0.97 -6.24
C GLY A 83 19.66 0.49 -4.79
N PHE A 84 19.75 -0.82 -4.56
CA PHE A 84 19.89 -1.34 -3.20
C PHE A 84 21.32 -1.81 -3.00
N PRO A 85 22.00 -1.41 -1.91
CA PRO A 85 23.30 -1.99 -1.58
C PRO A 85 23.15 -3.51 -1.42
N ALA A 86 24.25 -4.25 -1.59
CA ALA A 86 24.27 -5.68 -1.34
C ALA A 86 23.79 -5.99 0.10
N LEU A 87 23.15 -7.15 0.28
CA LEU A 87 22.90 -7.65 1.62
C LEU A 87 24.25 -8.07 2.24
N PRO A 88 24.47 -7.82 3.54
CA PRO A 88 25.68 -8.26 4.23
C PRO A 88 25.82 -9.78 4.24
#